data_AF-A0A1L7NMQ4-F1
#
_entry.id   AF-A0A1L7NMQ4-F1
#
_cell.length_a   1.000
_cell.length_b   1.000
_cell.length_c   1.000
_cell.angle_alpha   90.00
_cell.angle_beta   90.00
_cell.angle_gamma   90.00
#
_symmetry.space_group_name_H-M   'P 1'
#
loop_
_entity.id
_entity.type
_entity.pdbx_description
1 polymer ?
#
loop_
_entity_poly.entity_id
_entity_poly.type
_entity_poly.pdbx_seq_one_letter_code
_entity_poly.pdbx_strand_id
1 'polypeptide(L)' 'MTTPAENITKEGIEVKPGQVWEDLDKRGYGRQCKVMSIEDGKANMQHYARGRLGSKTTVSIRRMHTHSTGWKLVSQ' A
#
# COMPACT_ATOMS: atom_id res chain seq x y z
N MET A 1 11.74 -20.33 -12.89
CA MET A 1 12.05 -18.92 -12.55
C MET A 1 11.37 -18.64 -11.21
N THR A 2 12.13 -18.45 -10.14
CA THR A 2 11.59 -18.02 -8.85
C THR A 2 11.14 -16.58 -9.01
N THR A 3 9.84 -16.37 -9.19
CA THR A 3 9.24 -15.04 -9.16
C THR A 3 9.66 -14.39 -7.84
N PRO A 4 10.27 -13.20 -7.84
CA PRO A 4 10.44 -12.45 -6.60
C PRO A 4 9.09 -12.41 -5.92
N ALA A 5 9.02 -12.70 -4.62
CA ALA A 5 7.76 -12.67 -3.88
C ALA A 5 7.04 -11.37 -4.24
N GLU A 6 5.98 -11.49 -5.05
CA GLU A 6 5.39 -10.34 -5.75
C GLU A 6 4.78 -9.34 -4.77
N ASN A 7 4.66 -9.76 -3.52
CA ASN A 7 4.22 -9.00 -2.37
C ASN A 7 5.33 -8.36 -1.52
N ILE A 8 6.60 -8.36 -1.96
CA ILE A 8 7.69 -7.69 -1.23
C ILE A 8 8.01 -6.32 -1.85
N THR A 9 8.01 -5.27 -1.02
CA THR A 9 8.36 -3.91 -1.42
C THR A 9 9.86 -3.76 -1.67
N LYS A 10 10.30 -2.61 -2.21
CA LYS A 10 11.75 -2.33 -2.38
C LYS A 10 12.52 -2.26 -1.07
N GLU A 11 11.84 -2.04 0.05
CA GLU A 11 12.42 -1.97 1.40
C GLU A 11 12.41 -3.34 2.10
N GLY A 12 12.00 -4.41 1.41
CA GLY A 12 11.94 -5.76 2.00
C GLY A 12 10.71 -6.00 2.88
N ILE A 13 9.72 -5.11 2.84
CA ILE A 13 8.47 -5.27 3.62
C ILE A 13 7.54 -6.20 2.87
N GLU A 14 7.02 -7.22 3.55
CA GLU A 14 5.96 -8.07 3.03
C GLU A 14 4.60 -7.37 3.15
N VAL A 15 3.96 -7.10 2.01
CA VAL A 15 2.61 -6.55 1.95
C VAL A 15 1.59 -7.65 2.22
N LYS A 16 0.61 -7.36 3.09
CA LYS A 16 -0.46 -8.29 3.48
C LYS A 16 -1.83 -7.60 3.51
N PRO A 17 -2.92 -8.29 3.18
CA PRO A 17 -4.27 -7.81 3.46
C PRO A 17 -4.42 -7.43 4.95
N GLY A 18 -5.11 -6.33 5.21
CA GLY A 18 -5.28 -5.80 6.58
C GLY A 18 -4.38 -4.60 6.89
N GLN A 19 -3.19 -4.54 6.30
CA GLN A 19 -2.23 -3.46 6.58
C GLN A 19 -2.74 -2.09 6.13
N VAL A 20 -2.40 -1.06 6.89
CA VAL A 20 -2.69 0.34 6.55
C VAL A 20 -1.40 1.04 6.15
N TRP A 21 -1.46 1.72 5.01
CA TRP A 21 -0.35 2.46 4.42
C TRP A 21 -0.75 3.92 4.23
N GLU A 22 0.14 4.82 4.64
CA GLU A 22 0.03 6.25 4.40
C GLU A 22 0.65 6.60 3.05
N ASP A 23 -0.07 7.39 2.28
CA ASP A 23 0.42 7.98 1.03
C ASP A 23 1.25 9.23 1.33
N LEU A 24 2.47 9.24 0.82
CA LEU A 24 3.43 10.34 1.02
C LEU A 24 3.28 11.44 -0.04
N ASP A 25 2.39 11.29 -1.02
CA ASP A 25 2.10 12.35 -1.99
C ASP A 25 1.53 13.60 -1.30
N LYS A 26 2.27 14.71 -1.41
CA LYS A 26 1.91 16.00 -0.82
C LYS A 26 0.55 16.54 -1.29
N ARG A 27 0.05 16.10 -2.44
CA ARG A 27 -1.28 16.47 -2.95
C ARG A 27 -2.42 15.82 -2.17
N GLY A 28 -2.13 14.72 -1.48
CA GLY A 28 -3.09 13.92 -0.71
C GLY A 28 -2.67 13.79 0.75
N TYR A 29 -2.15 14.86 1.37
CA TYR A 29 -1.61 14.83 2.72
C TYR A 29 -2.55 14.15 3.73
N GLY A 30 -2.02 13.19 4.49
CA GLY A 30 -2.76 12.42 5.50
C GLY A 30 -3.67 11.32 4.94
N ARG A 31 -3.61 11.06 3.62
CA ARG A 31 -4.33 9.95 3.00
C ARG A 31 -3.75 8.62 3.48
N GLN A 32 -4.61 7.79 4.05
CA GLN A 32 -4.29 6.42 4.42
C GLN A 32 -5.14 5.45 3.62
N CYS A 33 -4.58 4.30 3.28
CA CYS A 33 -5.25 3.25 2.54
C CYS A 33 -4.99 1.90 3.19
N LYS A 34 -6.04 1.09 3.35
CA LYS A 34 -5.97 -0.28 3.84
C LYS A 34 -5.85 -1.25 2.68
N VAL A 35 -4.92 -2.19 2.77
CA VAL A 35 -4.78 -3.29 1.80
C VAL A 35 -5.94 -4.27 2.00
N MET A 36 -6.67 -4.53 0.93
CA MET A 36 -7.82 -5.44 0.92
C MET A 36 -7.46 -6.79 0.32
N SER A 37 -6.69 -6.79 -0.76
CA SER A 37 -6.17 -8.00 -1.41
C SER A 37 -4.88 -7.69 -2.17
N ILE A 38 -4.17 -8.74 -2.57
CA ILE A 38 -2.95 -8.67 -3.37
C ILE A 38 -3.11 -9.59 -4.58
N GLU A 39 -2.81 -9.08 -5.76
CA GLU A 39 -2.95 -9.79 -7.03
C GLU A 39 -1.91 -9.24 -8.03
N ASP A 40 -1.20 -10.13 -8.72
CA ASP A 40 -0.22 -9.80 -9.77
C ASP A 40 0.79 -8.68 -9.38
N GLY A 41 1.37 -8.78 -8.19
CA GLY A 41 2.30 -7.78 -7.66
C GLY A 41 1.70 -6.39 -7.39
N LYS A 42 0.38 -6.30 -7.27
CA LYS A 42 -0.37 -5.10 -6.93
C LYS A 42 -1.18 -5.29 -5.66
N ALA A 43 -1.24 -4.25 -4.84
CA ALA A 43 -2.13 -4.15 -3.71
C ALA A 43 -3.43 -3.47 -4.15
N ASN A 44 -4.55 -4.17 -3.99
CA ASN A 44 -5.88 -3.57 -4.07
C ASN A 44 -6.19 -2.96 -2.70
N MET A 45 -6.29 -1.65 -2.64
CA MET A 45 -6.41 -0.89 -1.41
C MET A 45 -7.71 -0.09 -1.40
N GLN A 46 -8.16 0.30 -0.21
CA GLN A 46 -9.25 1.23 -0.03
C GLN A 46 -8.82 2.37 0.86
N HIS A 47 -9.25 3.59 0.53
CA HIS A 47 -9.08 4.74 1.40
C HIS A 47 -9.61 4.41 2.79
N TYR A 48 -8.82 4.68 3.82
CA TYR A 48 -9.12 4.35 5.20
C TYR A 48 -8.95 5.60 6.05
N ALA A 49 -10.05 6.14 6.55
CA ALA A 49 -10.03 7.32 7.40
C ALA A 49 -11.07 7.17 8.52
N ARG A 50 -10.66 7.43 9.77
CA ARG A 50 -11.54 7.39 10.95
C ARG A 50 -12.35 6.07 11.06
N GLY A 51 -11.70 4.94 10.78
CA GLY A 51 -12.33 3.62 10.83
C GLY A 51 -13.26 3.29 9.66
N ARG A 52 -13.40 4.18 8.67
CA ARG A 52 -14.28 4.00 7.50
C ARG A 52 -13.48 3.70 6.25
N LEU A 53 -14.00 2.76 5.45
CA LEU A 53 -13.50 2.45 4.12
C LEU A 53 -14.19 3.35 3.08
N GLY A 54 -13.41 3.82 2.11
CA GLY A 54 -13.85 4.73 1.06
C GLY A 54 -13.54 4.20 -0.33
N SER A 55 -13.04 5.08 -1.19
CA SER A 55 -12.72 4.76 -2.59
C SER A 55 -11.66 3.67 -2.70
N LYS A 56 -11.79 2.86 -3.76
CA LYS A 56 -10.81 1.82 -4.12
C LYS A 56 -9.66 2.42 -4.91
N THR A 57 -8.46 1.87 -4.72
CA THR A 57 -7.27 2.19 -5.50
C THR A 57 -6.40 0.95 -5.65
N THR A 58 -5.59 0.90 -6.69
CA THR A 58 -4.66 -0.21 -6.93
C THR A 58 -3.25 0.35 -7.05
N VAL A 59 -2.32 -0.22 -6.30
CA VAL A 59 -0.94 0.27 -6.20
C VAL A 59 0.02 -0.88 -6.47
N SER A 60 0.99 -0.67 -7.37
CA SER A 60 2.08 -1.63 -7.54
C SER A 60 2.90 -1.75 -6.26
N ILE A 61 3.16 -2.96 -5.80
CA ILE A 61 3.86 -3.21 -4.52
C ILE A 61 5.28 -2.66 -4.53
N ARG A 62 5.92 -2.62 -5.70
CA ARG A 62 7.21 -1.92 -5.91
C ARG A 62 7.17 -0.41 -5.62
N ARG A 63 6.00 0.24 -5.62
CA ARG A 63 5.82 1.66 -5.25
C ARG A 63 5.57 1.85 -3.75
N MET A 64 5.33 0.77 -3.00
CA MET A 64 5.02 0.82 -1.57
C MET A 64 6.31 0.92 -0.73
N HIS A 65 7.08 1.98 -0.94
CA HIS A 65 8.29 2.30 -0.18
C HIS A 65 8.36 3.81 0.04
N THR A 66 9.22 4.23 0.95
CA THR A 66 9.39 5.64 1.32
C THR A 66 9.99 6.42 0.15
N HIS A 67 9.17 7.24 -0.50
CA HIS A 67 9.55 8.12 -1.61
C HIS A 67 8.61 9.34 -1.62
N SER A 68 8.92 10.37 -2.39
CA SER A 68 8.14 11.63 -2.44
C SER A 68 6.67 11.47 -2.88
N THR A 69 6.33 10.35 -3.53
CA THR A 69 4.98 9.91 -3.91
C THR A 69 4.81 8.41 -3.64
N GLY A 70 5.55 7.93 -2.64
CA GLY A 70 5.59 6.55 -2.19
C GLY A 70 4.57 6.29 -1.09
N TRP A 71 4.76 5.18 -0.38
CA TRP A 71 3.88 4.78 0.71
C TRP A 71 4.68 4.33 1.91
N LYS A 72 4.14 4.60 3.10
CA LYS A 72 4.72 4.22 4.38
C LYS A 72 3.76 3.32 5.13
N LEU A 73 4.23 2.17 5.61
CA LEU A 73 3.45 1.30 6.48
C LEU A 73 3.19 2.00 7.82
N VAL A 74 1.92 2.07 8.25
CA VAL A 74 1.52 2.74 9.50
C VAL A 74 0.79 1.81 10.48
N SER A 75 0.17 0.73 10.00
CA SER A 75 -0.43 -0.32 10.85
C SER A 75 -0.36 -1.68 10.18
N GLN A 76 -0.14 -2.72 10.97
CA GLN A 76 -0.23 -4.12 10.54
C GLN A 76 -1.59 -4.73 10.88
#